data_AF-A0A016V4T3-F1
#
_entry.id   AF-A0A016V4T3-F1
#
_cell.length_a   1.000
_cell.length_b   1.000
_cell.length_c   1.000
_cell.angle_alpha   90.00
_cell.angle_beta   90.00
_cell.angle_gamma   90.00
#
_symmetry.space_group_name_H-M   'P 1'
#
loop_
_entity.id
_entity.type
_entity.pdbx_description
1 polymer ?
#
loop_
_entity_poly.entity_id
_entity_poly.type
_entity_poly.pdbx_seq_one_letter_code
_entity_poly.pdbx_strand_id
1 'polypeptide(L)'
;MNGVAVSVLNTRHLSTLFENDRHFSHLADFEREMAYRTEMGLYFSYYKTIINAPSFLHGLKEITNDNVTEYGHTINTLKRFNLYPEVILSFAYRQFKALTNGLGWKLERCWTVNRGEMAPVESCEGTLTMTEI
;
A
#
# COMPACT_ATOMS: atom_id res chain seq x y z
N MET A 1 -13.64 -25.72 16.83
CA MET A 1 -14.70 -24.74 16.51
C MET A 1 -14.66 -23.51 17.42
N ASN A 2 -14.38 -23.63 18.73
CA ASN A 2 -14.40 -22.48 19.66
C ASN A 2 -13.29 -21.44 19.43
N GLY A 3 -12.08 -21.86 19.00
CA GLY A 3 -10.96 -20.93 18.76
C GLY A 3 -11.20 -19.97 17.59
N VAL A 4 -11.93 -20.40 16.56
CA VAL A 4 -12.28 -19.55 15.41
C VAL A 4 -13.25 -18.45 15.83
N ALA A 5 -14.24 -18.77 16.67
CA ALA A 5 -15.18 -17.78 17.18
C ALA A 5 -14.47 -16.72 18.03
N VAL A 6 -13.55 -17.13 18.91
CA VAL A 6 -12.75 -16.19 19.73
C VAL A 6 -11.86 -15.30 18.85
N SER A 7 -11.22 -15.88 17.82
CA SER A 7 -10.42 -15.11 16.86
C SER A 7 -11.26 -14.06 16.13
N VAL A 8 -12.44 -14.42 15.61
CA VAL A 8 -13.32 -13.49 14.90
C VAL A 8 -13.81 -12.37 15.81
N LEU A 9 -14.22 -12.70 17.04
CA LEU A 9 -14.65 -11.71 18.03
C LEU A 9 -13.51 -10.76 18.41
N ASN A 10 -12.30 -11.28 18.62
CA ASN A 10 -11.14 -10.47 18.95
C ASN A 10 -10.77 -9.54 17.78
N THR A 11 -10.74 -10.03 16.55
CA THR A 11 -10.47 -9.20 15.36
C THR A 11 -11.52 -8.10 15.19
N ARG A 12 -12.81 -8.42 15.38
CA ARG A 12 -13.89 -7.42 15.36
C ARG A 12 -13.67 -6.36 16.44
N HIS A 13 -13.41 -6.78 17.67
CA HIS A 13 -13.20 -5.86 18.78
C HIS A 13 -12.00 -4.94 18.55
N LEU A 14 -10.86 -5.48 18.12
CA LEU A 14 -9.69 -4.69 17.77
C LEU A 14 -10.01 -3.71 16.64
N SER A 15 -10.66 -4.15 15.56
CA SER A 15 -11.04 -3.26 14.45
C SER A 15 -11.90 -2.08 14.91
N THR A 16 -12.86 -2.32 15.83
CA THR A 16 -13.69 -1.24 16.37
C THR A 16 -12.92 -0.26 17.25
N LEU A 17 -11.95 -0.75 18.04
CA LEU A 17 -11.10 0.12 18.86
C LEU A 17 -10.17 0.96 18.00
N PHE A 18 -9.54 0.35 16.98
CA PHE A 18 -8.69 1.06 16.02
C PHE A 18 -9.45 2.15 15.28
N GLU A 19 -10.68 1.85 14.84
CA GLU A 19 -11.49 2.83 14.13
C GLU A 19 -11.92 4.00 15.02
N ASN A 20 -12.27 3.72 16.28
CA ASN A 20 -12.67 4.75 17.24
C ASN A 20 -11.50 5.68 17.64
N ASP A 21 -10.27 5.17 17.69
CA ASP A 21 -9.08 5.97 18.04
C ASP A 21 -8.57 6.78 16.84
N ARG A 22 -8.48 6.14 15.66
CA ARG A 22 -7.75 6.71 14.50
C ARG A 22 -8.64 7.22 13.38
N HIS A 23 -9.94 6.89 13.39
CA HIS A 23 -10.93 7.25 12.35
C HIS A 23 -10.41 6.98 10.93
N PHE A 24 -9.74 5.84 10.75
CA PHE A 24 -8.95 5.54 9.55
C PHE A 24 -9.82 5.44 8.29
N SER A 25 -11.07 5.01 8.42
CA SER A 25 -12.04 4.94 7.31
C SER A 25 -12.47 6.31 6.78
N HIS A 26 -12.25 7.39 7.55
CA HIS A 26 -12.62 8.75 7.15
C HIS A 26 -11.44 9.56 6.62
N LEU A 27 -10.20 9.08 6.81
CA LEU A 27 -9.01 9.75 6.32
C LEU A 27 -8.86 9.50 4.82
N ALA A 28 -8.45 10.54 4.11
CA ALA A 28 -8.09 10.40 2.70
C ALA A 28 -6.81 9.58 2.54
N ASP A 29 -6.61 8.97 1.37
CA ASP A 29 -5.46 8.11 1.08
C ASP A 29 -4.12 8.80 1.41
N PHE A 30 -3.98 10.09 1.09
CA PHE A 30 -2.75 10.83 1.41
C PHE A 30 -2.50 10.99 2.93
N GLU A 31 -3.55 11.14 3.75
CA GLU A 31 -3.43 11.28 5.21
C GLU A 31 -3.06 9.94 5.85
N ARG A 32 -3.61 8.85 5.29
CA ARG A 32 -3.27 7.48 5.68
C ARG A 32 -1.81 7.17 5.36
N GLU A 33 -1.34 7.59 4.18
CA GLU A 33 0.07 7.45 3.80
C GLU A 33 1.02 8.22 4.72
N MET A 34 0.61 9.37 5.26
CA MET A 34 1.40 10.12 6.24
C MET A 34 1.42 9.48 7.65
N ALA A 35 0.59 8.46 7.90
CA ALA A 35 0.59 7.74 9.17
C ALA A 35 1.78 6.77 9.30
N TYR A 36 2.38 6.33 8.17
CA TYR A 36 3.61 5.54 8.21
C TYR A 36 4.78 6.44 8.58
N ARG A 37 5.38 6.18 9.74
CA ARG A 37 6.58 6.86 10.18
C ARG A 37 7.82 6.01 9.91
N THR A 38 8.93 6.71 9.65
CA THR A 38 10.29 6.17 9.57
C THR A 38 10.41 4.98 8.60
N GLU A 39 10.71 3.79 9.13
CA GLU A 39 11.08 2.61 8.37
C GLU A 39 9.88 2.01 7.62
N MET A 40 8.69 2.02 8.24
CA MET A 40 7.47 1.53 7.61
C MET A 40 7.09 2.36 6.39
N GLY A 41 7.27 3.68 6.46
CA GLY A 41 7.03 4.59 5.34
C GLY A 41 8.03 4.40 4.20
N LEU A 42 9.28 4.05 4.54
CA LEU A 42 10.31 3.72 3.56
C LEU A 42 9.93 2.45 2.75
N TYR A 43 9.56 1.37 3.43
CA TYR A 43 9.14 0.13 2.77
C TYR A 43 7.90 0.34 1.89
N PHE A 44 6.91 1.08 2.40
CA PHE A 44 5.70 1.40 1.65
C PHE A 44 5.99 2.27 0.41
N SER A 45 6.91 3.23 0.51
CA SER A 45 7.34 4.06 -0.61
C SER A 45 7.95 3.24 -1.75
N TYR A 46 8.88 2.32 -1.43
CA TYR A 46 9.47 1.44 -2.44
C TYR A 46 8.45 0.47 -3.05
N TYR A 47 7.56 -0.09 -2.24
CA TYR A 47 6.44 -0.90 -2.73
C TYR A 47 5.60 -0.10 -3.75
N LYS A 48 5.25 1.15 -3.42
CA LYS A 48 4.45 2.05 -4.26
C LYS A 48 5.15 2.39 -5.58
N THR A 49 6.47 2.58 -5.56
CA THR A 49 7.26 2.80 -6.78
C THR A 49 7.18 1.61 -7.74
N ILE A 50 7.30 0.37 -7.24
CA ILE A 50 7.27 -0.84 -8.08
C ILE A 50 5.90 -1.10 -8.72
N ILE A 51 4.81 -0.82 -8.00
CA ILE A 51 3.45 -1.01 -8.51
C ILE A 51 3.07 0.04 -9.55
N ASN A 52 3.55 1.29 -9.39
CA ASN A 52 3.27 2.39 -10.29
C ASN A 52 4.19 2.38 -11.53
N ALA A 53 5.33 1.70 -11.46
CA ALA A 53 6.24 1.55 -12.58
C ALA A 53 5.59 0.80 -13.77
N PRO A 54 5.89 1.19 -15.02
CA PRO A 54 5.25 0.60 -16.21
C PRO A 54 5.51 -0.91 -16.33
N SER A 55 6.67 -1.39 -15.91
CA SER A 55 6.99 -2.82 -15.85
C SER A 55 7.70 -3.17 -14.54
N PHE A 56 7.57 -4.42 -14.10
CA PHE A 56 8.16 -4.88 -12.84
C PHE A 56 9.69 -4.81 -12.88
N LEU A 57 10.30 -5.20 -14.00
CA LEU A 57 11.75 -5.09 -14.20
C LEU A 57 12.23 -3.64 -14.20
N HIS A 58 11.43 -2.71 -14.72
CA HIS A 58 11.76 -1.29 -14.66
C HIS A 58 11.75 -0.78 -13.22
N GLY A 59 10.68 -1.09 -12.46
CA GLY A 59 10.62 -0.75 -11.03
C GLY A 59 11.75 -1.38 -10.22
N LEU A 60 12.11 -2.64 -10.49
CA LEU A 60 13.26 -3.29 -9.88
C LEU A 60 14.59 -2.59 -10.19
N LYS A 61 14.79 -2.18 -11.45
CA LYS A 61 16.01 -1.46 -11.84
C LYS A 61 16.08 -0.09 -11.18
N GLU A 62 14.95 0.58 -11.05
CA GLU A 62 14.82 1.89 -10.42
C GLU A 62 15.17 1.82 -8.92
N ILE A 63 14.63 0.86 -8.17
CA ILE A 63 15.00 0.69 -6.75
C ILE A 63 16.44 0.23 -6.57
N THR A 64 16.97 -0.60 -7.48
CA THR A 64 18.35 -1.14 -7.38
C THR A 64 19.41 -0.08 -7.66
N ASN A 65 19.08 0.93 -8.46
CA ASN A 65 19.98 2.01 -8.86
C ASN A 65 19.41 3.37 -8.41
N ASP A 66 19.01 3.43 -7.14
CA ASP A 66 18.50 4.66 -6.54
C ASP A 66 19.64 5.63 -6.20
N ASN A 67 19.44 6.90 -6.53
CA ASN A 67 20.36 8.01 -6.24
C ASN A 67 19.75 9.06 -5.30
N VAL A 68 18.50 8.85 -4.87
CA VAL A 68 17.73 9.81 -4.06
C VAL A 68 18.01 9.62 -2.58
N THR A 69 18.21 8.39 -2.12
CA THR A 69 18.46 8.09 -0.71
C THR A 69 19.86 8.46 -0.21
N GLU A 70 20.88 8.40 -1.07
CA GLU A 70 22.24 8.84 -0.73
C GLU A 70 22.82 9.75 -1.82
N TYR A 71 23.17 10.98 -1.44
CA TYR A 71 23.75 11.94 -2.35
C TYR A 71 25.16 11.51 -2.79
N GLY A 72 25.37 11.38 -4.10
CA GLY A 72 26.69 11.15 -4.69
C GLY A 72 27.02 9.69 -5.00
N HIS A 73 26.19 8.72 -4.63
CA HIS A 73 26.41 7.29 -4.95
C HIS A 73 25.10 6.57 -5.26
N THR A 74 25.09 5.72 -6.31
CA THR A 74 23.99 4.79 -6.55
C THR A 74 24.20 3.53 -5.73
N ILE A 75 23.19 3.14 -4.94
CA ILE A 75 23.30 1.99 -4.04
C ILE A 75 22.18 1.00 -4.31
N ASN A 76 22.53 -0.28 -4.20
CA ASN A 76 21.56 -1.35 -4.22
C ASN A 76 20.76 -1.38 -2.90
N THR A 77 19.57 -0.79 -2.94
CA THR A 77 18.65 -0.70 -1.80
C THR A 77 18.15 -2.07 -1.34
N LEU A 78 17.98 -3.06 -2.25
CA LEU A 78 17.47 -4.39 -1.91
C LEU A 78 18.34 -5.10 -0.87
N LYS A 79 19.66 -5.10 -1.07
CA LYS A 79 20.58 -5.78 -0.16
C LYS A 79 20.78 -5.02 1.15
N ARG A 80 20.71 -3.69 1.10
CA ARG A 80 20.99 -2.84 2.26
C ARG A 80 19.83 -2.77 3.25
N PHE A 81 18.60 -2.70 2.76
CA PHE A 81 17.38 -2.60 3.58
C PHE A 81 16.59 -3.92 3.65
N ASN A 82 17.11 -5.02 3.07
CA ASN A 82 16.45 -6.32 3.04
C ASN A 82 15.03 -6.28 2.44
N LEU A 83 14.84 -5.50 1.37
CA LEU A 83 13.53 -5.16 0.78
C LEU A 83 12.89 -6.29 -0.05
N TYR A 84 13.34 -7.54 0.16
CA TYR A 84 12.85 -8.72 -0.55
C TYR A 84 11.36 -9.01 -0.35
N PRO A 85 10.79 -8.95 0.88
CA PRO A 85 9.38 -9.24 1.07
C PRO A 85 8.48 -8.21 0.37
N GLU A 86 8.86 -6.94 0.35
CA GLU A 86 8.14 -5.86 -0.33
C GLU A 86 8.13 -6.09 -1.84
N VAL A 87 9.26 -6.49 -2.41
CA VAL A 87 9.38 -6.82 -3.84
C VAL A 87 8.50 -8.00 -4.24
N ILE A 88 8.49 -9.06 -3.42
CA ILE A 88 7.64 -10.23 -3.65
C ILE A 88 6.16 -9.83 -3.57
N LEU A 89 5.81 -8.99 -2.59
CA LEU A 89 4.46 -8.47 -2.42
C LEU A 89 4.03 -7.61 -3.62
N SER A 90 4.88 -6.70 -4.10
CA SER A 90 4.60 -5.88 -5.29
C SER A 90 4.42 -6.74 -6.53
N PHE A 91 5.24 -7.79 -6.69
CA PHE A 91 5.10 -8.73 -7.80
C PHE A 91 3.75 -9.46 -7.72
N ALA A 92 3.43 -10.05 -6.58
CA ALA A 92 2.17 -10.76 -6.37
C ALA A 92 0.96 -9.85 -6.63
N TYR A 93 1.01 -8.60 -6.17
CA TYR A 93 -0.05 -7.61 -6.40
C TYR A 93 -0.23 -7.26 -7.89
N ARG A 94 0.86 -7.05 -8.63
CA ARG A 94 0.78 -6.79 -10.08
C ARG A 94 0.19 -7.98 -10.85
N GLN A 95 0.58 -9.21 -10.49
CA GLN A 95 0.02 -10.41 -11.10
C GLN A 95 -1.46 -10.56 -10.75
N PHE A 96 -1.84 -10.28 -9.51
CA PHE A 96 -3.23 -10.29 -9.08
C PHE A 96 -4.06 -9.27 -9.85
N LYS A 97 -3.62 -8.01 -9.95
CA LYS A 97 -4.31 -6.96 -10.72
C LYS A 97 -4.44 -7.32 -12.20
N ALA A 98 -3.40 -7.90 -12.80
CA ALA A 98 -3.45 -8.37 -14.18
C ALA A 98 -4.48 -9.51 -14.36
N LEU A 99 -4.51 -10.47 -13.44
CA LEU A 99 -5.46 -11.58 -13.46
C LEU A 99 -6.90 -11.08 -13.33
N THR A 100 -7.17 -10.20 -12.38
CA THR A 100 -8.52 -9.69 -12.13
C THR A 100 -9.04 -8.82 -13.26
N ASN A 101 -8.16 -8.02 -13.87
CA ASN A 101 -8.47 -7.27 -15.08
C ASN A 101 -8.79 -8.21 -16.25
N GLY A 102 -8.04 -9.30 -16.40
CA GLY A 102 -8.31 -10.33 -17.40
C GLY A 102 -9.64 -11.08 -17.17
N LEU A 103 -10.03 -11.27 -15.91
CA LEU A 103 -11.30 -11.90 -15.51
C LEU A 103 -12.49 -10.91 -15.49
N GLY A 104 -12.25 -9.62 -15.74
CA GLY A 104 -13.30 -8.58 -15.74
C GLY A 104 -13.89 -8.29 -14.37
N TRP A 105 -13.20 -8.63 -13.28
CA TRP A 105 -13.66 -8.35 -11.92
C TRP A 105 -13.29 -6.91 -11.52
N LYS A 106 -14.31 -6.12 -11.15
CA LYS A 106 -14.12 -4.77 -10.59
C LYS A 106 -13.85 -4.88 -9.08
N LEU A 107 -12.59 -4.93 -8.68
CA LEU A 107 -12.19 -5.01 -7.26
C LEU A 107 -11.94 -3.65 -6.59
N GLU A 108 -11.74 -2.59 -7.36
CA GLU A 108 -11.59 -1.22 -6.85
C GLU A 108 -12.87 -0.43 -7.14
N ARG A 109 -13.35 0.31 -6.14
CA ARG A 109 -14.39 1.34 -6.29
C ARG A 109 -13.78 2.68 -5.93
N CYS A 110 -13.86 3.61 -6.85
CA CYS A 110 -13.39 4.98 -6.64
C CYS A 110 -14.56 5.93 -6.44
N TRP A 111 -14.41 6.87 -5.54
CA TRP A 111 -15.31 8.00 -5.37
C TRP A 111 -14.52 9.27 -5.10
N THR A 112 -15.14 10.41 -5.39
CA THR A 112 -14.58 11.71 -5.11
C THR A 112 -15.01 12.16 -3.72
N VAL A 113 -14.04 12.44 -2.85
CA VAL A 113 -14.31 13.01 -1.53
C VAL A 113 -14.16 14.52 -1.62
N ASN A 114 -15.26 15.24 -1.43
CA ASN A 114 -15.25 16.69 -1.36
C ASN A 114 -14.76 17.14 0.02
N ARG A 115 -13.61 17.82 0.07
CA ARG A 115 -12.99 18.32 1.32
C ARG A 115 -13.25 19.82 1.52
N GLY A 116 -14.53 20.23 1.43
CA GLY A 116 -14.93 21.62 1.64
C GLY A 116 -14.26 22.58 0.65
N GLU A 117 -13.42 23.50 1.14
CA GLU A 117 -12.72 24.52 0.35
C GLU A 117 -11.52 24.01 -0.46
N MET A 118 -11.11 22.75 -0.28
CA MET A 118 -9.99 22.14 -1.00
C MET A 118 -10.43 21.39 -2.26
N ALA A 119 -9.51 21.24 -3.21
CA ALA A 119 -9.75 20.46 -4.42
C ALA A 119 -10.18 19.03 -4.09
N PRO A 120 -11.21 18.50 -4.78
CA PRO A 120 -11.69 17.14 -4.57
C PRO A 120 -10.59 16.14 -4.92
N VAL A 121 -10.47 15.09 -4.12
CA VAL A 121 -9.50 14.01 -4.31
C VAL A 121 -10.27 12.72 -4.58
N GLU A 122 -9.80 11.94 -5.56
CA GLU A 122 -10.31 10.59 -5.79
C GLU A 122 -9.72 9.64 -4.74
N SER A 123 -10.61 8.93 -4.05
CA SER A 123 -10.28 7.87 -3.09
C SER A 123 -10.77 6.56 -3.69
N CYS A 124 -9.88 5.58 -3.84
CA CYS A 124 -10.20 4.27 -4.39
C CYS A 124 -10.04 3.19 -3.33
N GLU A 125 -11.15 2.58 -2.91
CA GLU A 125 -11.14 1.48 -1.95
C GLU A 125 -11.33 0.12 -2.65
N GLY A 126 -10.65 -0.91 -2.18
CA GLY A 126 -10.68 -2.24 -2.79
C GLY A 126 -10.15 -3.35 -1.89
N THR A 127 -10.58 -4.59 -2.15
CA THR A 127 -10.25 -5.74 -1.27
C THR A 127 -8.75 -6.09 -1.23
N LEU A 128 -7.98 -5.60 -2.21
CA LEU A 128 -6.55 -5.86 -2.35
C LEU A 128 -5.73 -4.61 -2.71
N THR A 129 -6.32 -3.41 -2.70
CA THR A 129 -5.56 -2.17 -2.78
C THR A 129 -4.68 -2.06 -1.54
N MET A 130 -3.48 -2.64 -1.61
CA MET A 130 -2.41 -2.50 -0.62
C MET A 130 -1.86 -1.05 -0.57
N THR A 131 -2.62 -0.07 -1.08
CA THR A 131 -2.51 1.34 -0.77
C THR A 131 -3.22 1.68 0.55
N GLU A 132 -3.89 0.70 1.18
CA GLU A 132 -4.76 0.90 2.34
C GLU A 132 -4.27 0.23 3.64
N ILE A 133 -3.10 -0.43 3.65
CA ILE A 133 -2.48 -1.00 4.86
C ILE A 133 -1.13 -0.38 5.14
#